data_AF-A0AAU8MWD7-F1
#
_entry.id   AF-A0AAU8MWD7-F1
#
_cell.length_a   1.000
_cell.length_b   1.000
_cell.length_c   1.000
_cell.angle_alpha   90.00
_cell.angle_beta   90.00
_cell.angle_gamma   90.00
#
_symmetry.space_group_name_H-M   'P 1'
#
loop_
_entity.id
_entity.type
_entity.pdbx_description
1 polymer ?
#
loop_
_entity_poly.entity_id
_entity_poly.type
_entity_poly.pdbx_seq_one_letter_code
_entity_poly.pdbx_strand_id
1 'polypeptide(L)'
;MTHAAPASDAAPSARRVGLIAFAVWPAIVAVWMSWLAYRLHRSDVSGWVAYEGSWVAAAVAALAPLPLLVWAGRGRRLGPALLGLALGGIAALALALLGRQAIVDLRERDFQAKQARLEAFAATVRGGDPARIRAGLATLPEQPTPAQALCALSGGPSYRHVRWLWFDEQAYGPRQDGAELLTAAAAVVAGPATREAKQSALRVVLRALTEHETDAAHFARWAQLWRATLPTATAAAPLLFEDDADPEHCRIGDPAERVLQQWRGPGLQAWLDAGIGFGPGQSLAALRAVESKQQLARLLDAAPAIAAQLREDPVLGARALSAQADGLSKRLDQAPQPAALAETVEALRAAGADPAGNGGTWTPCDRFLDDERNSEADAIGTAERNAAAERIRAALCPSGKPAAPAAGRADSGRR
;
A
#
# COMPACT_ATOMS: atom_id res chain seq x y z
N MET A 1 26.54 -60.24 -61.06
CA MET A 1 25.61 -59.53 -60.16
C MET A 1 25.74 -60.16 -58.78
N THR A 2 26.58 -59.57 -57.93
CA THR A 2 26.80 -60.00 -56.55
C THR A 2 25.79 -59.28 -55.67
N HIS A 3 24.87 -60.03 -55.07
CA HIS A 3 24.00 -59.52 -54.02
C HIS A 3 24.85 -59.22 -52.79
N ALA A 4 24.97 -57.93 -52.46
CA ALA A 4 25.49 -57.49 -51.17
C ALA A 4 24.55 -58.02 -50.07
N ALA A 5 25.11 -58.80 -49.14
CA ALA A 5 24.41 -59.19 -47.92
C ALA A 5 24.04 -57.92 -47.14
N PRO A 6 22.84 -57.82 -46.54
CA PRO A 6 22.49 -56.70 -45.70
C PRO A 6 23.48 -56.64 -44.54
N ALA A 7 24.10 -55.48 -44.34
CA ALA A 7 24.95 -55.21 -43.19
C ALA A 7 24.17 -55.58 -41.93
N SER A 8 24.69 -56.53 -41.15
CA SER A 8 24.09 -56.89 -39.88
C SER A 8 24.10 -55.66 -38.98
N ASP A 9 22.93 -55.28 -38.46
CA ASP A 9 22.80 -54.33 -37.37
C ASP A 9 23.54 -54.90 -36.15
N ALA A 10 24.84 -54.64 -36.07
CA ALA A 10 25.68 -55.09 -34.97
C ALA A 10 25.14 -54.48 -33.68
N ALA A 11 24.67 -55.34 -32.77
CA ALA A 11 24.12 -54.91 -31.50
C ALA A 11 25.10 -53.95 -30.79
N PRO A 12 24.63 -52.79 -30.31
CA PRO A 12 25.50 -51.77 -29.76
C PRO A 12 26.28 -52.29 -28.56
N SER A 13 27.56 -51.89 -28.46
CA SER A 13 28.43 -52.34 -27.39
C SER A 13 27.92 -51.90 -26.01
N ALA A 14 28.19 -52.70 -24.98
CA ALA A 14 27.80 -52.40 -23.59
C ALA A 14 28.28 -51.01 -23.13
N ARG A 15 29.46 -50.59 -23.59
CA ARG A 15 30.02 -49.24 -23.34
C ARG A 15 29.18 -48.14 -23.98
N ARG A 16 28.72 -48.32 -25.23
CA ARG A 16 27.86 -47.35 -25.93
C ARG A 16 26.50 -47.24 -25.25
N VAL A 17 25.91 -48.36 -24.84
CA VAL A 17 24.63 -48.38 -24.09
C VAL A 17 24.76 -47.63 -22.76
N GLY A 18 25.82 -47.89 -21.98
CA GLY A 18 26.06 -47.21 -20.71
C GLY A 18 26.30 -45.70 -20.84
N LEU A 19 27.01 -45.25 -21.88
CA LEU A 19 27.24 -43.82 -22.14
C LEU A 19 25.97 -43.07 -22.56
N ILE A 20 25.15 -43.68 -23.42
CA ILE A 20 23.86 -43.08 -23.80
C ILE A 20 22.95 -43.00 -22.56
N ALA A 21 22.89 -44.08 -21.77
CA ALA A 21 22.13 -44.14 -20.52
C ALA A 21 22.56 -43.06 -19.51
N PHE A 22 23.87 -42.82 -19.39
CA PHE A 22 24.43 -41.76 -18.56
C PHE A 22 24.00 -40.36 -19.01
N ALA A 23 23.93 -40.11 -20.32
CA ALA A 23 23.68 -38.77 -20.86
C ALA A 23 22.21 -38.32 -20.83
N VAL A 24 21.24 -39.26 -20.74
CA VAL A 24 19.80 -38.96 -20.77
C VAL A 24 19.42 -37.92 -19.72
N TRP A 25 19.80 -38.18 -18.46
CA TRP A 25 19.43 -37.35 -17.33
C TRP A 25 20.10 -35.97 -17.33
N PRO A 26 21.43 -35.85 -17.51
CA PRO A 26 22.11 -34.56 -17.67
C PRO A 26 21.55 -33.71 -18.81
N ALA A 27 21.23 -34.31 -19.96
CA ALA A 27 20.72 -33.58 -21.12
C ALA A 27 19.35 -32.95 -20.83
N ILE A 28 18.45 -33.69 -20.17
CA ILE A 28 17.13 -33.19 -19.78
C ILE A 28 17.27 -32.02 -18.80
N VAL A 29 18.12 -32.17 -17.78
CA VAL A 29 18.38 -31.09 -16.81
C VAL A 29 18.94 -29.87 -17.54
N ALA A 30 19.93 -30.03 -18.41
CA ALA A 30 20.53 -28.90 -19.14
C ALA A 30 19.50 -28.14 -20.00
N VAL A 31 18.63 -28.85 -20.73
CA VAL A 31 17.56 -28.24 -21.53
C VAL A 31 16.57 -27.50 -20.64
N TRP A 32 16.14 -28.12 -19.53
CA TRP A 32 15.19 -27.51 -18.60
C TRP A 32 15.77 -26.25 -17.93
N MET A 33 17.02 -26.32 -17.46
CA MET A 33 17.73 -25.16 -16.88
C MET A 33 17.86 -24.01 -17.88
N SER A 34 18.15 -24.32 -19.15
CA SER A 34 18.29 -23.32 -20.22
C SER A 34 16.95 -22.66 -20.55
N TRP A 35 15.89 -23.46 -20.66
CA TRP A 35 14.53 -22.97 -20.87
C TRP A 35 14.08 -22.07 -19.70
N LEU A 36 14.35 -22.49 -18.46
CA LEU A 36 14.01 -21.74 -17.26
C LEU A 36 14.76 -20.41 -17.23
N ALA A 37 16.07 -20.40 -17.47
CA ALA A 37 16.86 -19.17 -17.54
C ALA A 37 16.33 -18.20 -18.61
N TYR A 38 15.94 -18.71 -19.78
CA TYR A 38 15.35 -17.91 -20.86
C TYR A 38 13.99 -17.29 -20.47
N ARG A 39 13.08 -18.07 -19.87
CA ARG A 39 11.76 -17.57 -19.46
C ARG A 39 11.87 -16.58 -18.29
N LEU A 40 12.79 -16.85 -17.36
CA LEU A 40 13.08 -15.98 -16.23
C LEU A 40 13.62 -14.61 -16.68
N HIS A 41 14.43 -14.55 -17.75
CA HIS A 41 14.94 -13.28 -18.29
C HIS A 41 13.82 -12.37 -18.85
N ARG A 42 12.70 -12.95 -19.29
CA ARG A 42 11.56 -12.19 -19.84
C ARG A 42 10.52 -11.76 -18.81
N SER A 43 10.73 -12.01 -17.52
CA SER A 43 9.77 -11.68 -16.44
C SER A 43 8.36 -12.31 -16.61
N ASP A 44 8.18 -13.25 -17.56
CA ASP A 44 6.91 -13.91 -17.90
C ASP A 44 6.48 -15.00 -16.90
N VAL A 45 7.25 -15.24 -15.84
CA VAL A 45 7.06 -16.41 -14.98
C VAL A 45 6.52 -15.96 -13.62
N SER A 46 5.20 -15.99 -13.47
CA SER A 46 4.58 -15.97 -12.15
C SER A 46 5.05 -17.20 -11.35
N GLY A 47 5.13 -17.10 -10.01
CA GLY A 47 5.52 -18.22 -9.14
C GLY A 47 4.71 -19.51 -9.38
N TRP A 48 3.50 -19.38 -9.93
CA TRP A 48 2.62 -20.47 -10.32
C TRP A 48 3.15 -21.30 -11.52
N VAL A 49 3.76 -20.68 -12.53
CA VAL A 49 4.34 -21.38 -13.70
C VAL A 49 5.62 -22.15 -13.32
N ALA A 50 6.37 -21.67 -12.33
CA ALA A 50 7.53 -22.39 -11.78
C ALA A 50 7.10 -23.66 -11.01
N TYR A 51 5.96 -23.60 -10.31
CA TYR A 51 5.37 -24.73 -9.60
C TYR A 51 4.88 -25.83 -10.56
N GLU A 52 4.11 -25.48 -11.60
CA GLU A 52 3.68 -26.47 -12.62
C GLU A 52 4.84 -27.00 -13.46
N GLY A 53 5.83 -26.14 -13.78
CA GLY A 53 7.04 -26.54 -14.49
C GLY A 53 7.88 -27.59 -13.75
N SER A 54 7.80 -27.63 -12.41
CA SER A 54 8.46 -28.65 -11.58
C SER A 54 7.80 -30.04 -11.70
N TRP A 55 6.48 -30.09 -11.84
CA TRP A 55 5.73 -31.33 -12.04
C TRP A 55 5.97 -31.92 -13.43
N VAL A 56 5.98 -31.06 -14.46
CA VAL A 56 6.33 -31.46 -15.82
C VAL A 56 7.78 -31.96 -15.88
N ALA A 57 8.72 -31.28 -15.20
CA ALA A 57 10.10 -31.74 -15.11
C ALA A 57 10.21 -33.10 -14.41
N ALA A 58 9.49 -33.31 -13.30
CA ALA A 58 9.45 -34.58 -12.58
C ALA A 58 8.82 -35.72 -13.41
N ALA A 59 7.80 -35.42 -14.21
CA ALA A 59 7.17 -36.39 -15.11
C ALA A 59 8.08 -36.76 -16.30
N VAL A 60 8.69 -35.78 -16.97
CA VAL A 60 9.65 -36.01 -18.06
C VAL A 60 10.86 -36.78 -17.55
N ALA A 61 11.35 -36.41 -16.37
CA ALA A 61 12.35 -37.14 -15.62
C ALA A 61 11.96 -38.63 -15.47
N ALA A 62 10.84 -38.91 -14.83
CA ALA A 62 10.43 -40.29 -14.55
C ALA A 62 10.26 -41.16 -15.82
N LEU A 63 9.84 -40.56 -16.94
CA LEU A 63 9.50 -41.28 -18.17
C LEU A 63 10.67 -41.42 -19.15
N ALA A 64 11.64 -40.50 -19.15
CA ALA A 64 12.74 -40.50 -20.12
C ALA A 64 13.64 -41.76 -20.14
N PRO A 65 13.88 -42.48 -19.02
CA PRO A 65 14.67 -43.70 -19.03
C PRO A 65 13.97 -44.90 -19.69
N LEU A 66 12.63 -44.89 -19.78
CA LEU A 66 11.84 -46.07 -20.16
C LEU A 66 12.16 -46.60 -21.57
N PRO A 67 12.23 -45.76 -22.63
CA PRO A 67 12.56 -46.23 -23.97
C PRO A 67 13.97 -46.84 -24.05
N LEU A 68 14.90 -46.27 -23.28
CA LEU A 68 16.28 -46.72 -23.22
C LEU A 68 16.41 -48.06 -22.47
N LEU A 69 15.65 -48.26 -21.39
CA LEU A 69 15.58 -49.52 -20.66
C LEU A 69 14.95 -50.63 -21.51
N VAL A 70 13.90 -50.32 -22.28
CA VAL A 70 13.25 -51.27 -23.21
C VAL A 70 14.23 -51.70 -24.31
N TRP A 71 14.97 -50.75 -24.88
CA TRP A 71 16.00 -51.01 -25.89
C TRP A 71 17.18 -51.83 -25.34
N ALA A 72 17.70 -51.45 -24.17
CA ALA A 72 18.77 -52.19 -23.49
C ALA A 72 18.32 -53.61 -23.06
N GLY A 73 17.05 -53.78 -22.69
CA GLY A 73 16.42 -55.06 -22.40
C GLY A 73 16.40 -56.00 -23.61
N ARG A 74 15.97 -55.50 -24.78
CA ARG A 74 16.02 -56.27 -26.04
C ARG A 74 17.44 -56.70 -26.41
N GLY A 75 18.45 -55.90 -26.08
CA GLY A 75 19.87 -56.20 -26.31
C GLY A 75 20.56 -57.03 -25.23
N ARG A 76 19.87 -57.47 -24.16
CA ARG A 76 20.46 -58.13 -22.96
C ARG A 76 21.59 -57.31 -22.30
N ARG A 77 21.49 -55.98 -22.29
CA ARG A 77 22.48 -55.04 -21.71
C ARG A 77 21.89 -54.18 -20.56
N LEU A 78 20.97 -54.73 -19.78
CA LEU A 78 20.31 -54.01 -18.67
C LEU A 78 21.30 -53.53 -17.60
N GLY A 79 22.29 -54.35 -17.22
CA GLY A 79 23.29 -53.98 -16.20
C GLY A 79 24.04 -52.68 -16.54
N PRO A 80 24.70 -52.58 -17.71
CA PRO A 80 25.33 -51.35 -18.18
C PRO A 80 24.39 -50.15 -18.30
N ALA A 81 23.13 -50.35 -18.69
CA ALA A 81 22.14 -49.28 -18.79
C ALA A 81 21.71 -48.76 -17.41
N LEU A 82 21.49 -49.64 -16.43
CA LEU A 82 21.15 -49.26 -15.06
C LEU A 82 22.30 -48.53 -14.37
N LEU A 83 23.54 -49.02 -14.54
CA LEU A 83 24.73 -48.33 -14.02
C LEU A 83 24.90 -46.94 -14.66
N GLY A 84 24.71 -46.84 -15.97
CA GLY A 84 24.74 -45.56 -16.69
C GLY A 84 23.66 -44.60 -16.19
N LEU A 85 22.41 -45.04 -16.05
CA LEU A 85 21.31 -44.23 -15.51
C LEU A 85 21.56 -43.78 -14.06
N ALA A 86 22.13 -44.64 -13.22
CA ALA A 86 22.44 -44.29 -11.83
C ALA A 86 23.52 -43.19 -11.75
N LEU A 87 24.63 -43.37 -12.48
CA LEU A 87 25.69 -42.36 -12.57
C LEU A 87 25.22 -41.08 -13.25
N GLY A 88 24.38 -41.21 -14.29
CA GLY A 88 23.75 -40.09 -14.98
C GLY A 88 22.80 -39.31 -14.08
N GLY A 89 22.05 -40.00 -13.21
CA GLY A 89 21.19 -39.38 -12.20
C GLY A 89 21.99 -38.57 -11.18
N ILE A 90 23.13 -39.09 -10.70
CA ILE A 90 24.02 -38.34 -9.80
C ILE A 90 24.58 -37.10 -10.50
N ALA A 91 25.05 -37.25 -11.75
CA ALA A 91 25.54 -36.12 -12.54
C ALA A 91 24.45 -35.06 -12.81
N ALA A 92 23.21 -35.51 -13.08
CA ALA A 92 22.06 -34.64 -13.27
C ALA A 92 21.68 -33.89 -11.99
N LEU A 93 21.73 -34.54 -10.84
CA LEU A 93 21.52 -33.90 -9.54
C LEU A 93 22.58 -32.82 -9.29
N ALA A 94 23.86 -33.12 -9.54
CA ALA A 94 24.94 -32.14 -9.41
C ALA A 94 24.74 -30.95 -10.36
N LEU A 95 24.37 -31.20 -11.63
CA LEU A 95 24.05 -30.15 -12.60
C LEU A 95 22.84 -29.30 -12.18
N ALA A 96 21.80 -29.92 -11.61
CA ALA A 96 20.62 -29.20 -11.13
C ALA A 96 20.97 -28.29 -9.94
N LEU A 97 21.80 -28.75 -9.01
CA LEU A 97 22.26 -27.94 -7.87
C LEU A 97 23.15 -26.78 -8.31
N LEU A 98 24.11 -27.03 -9.20
CA LEU A 98 24.99 -25.98 -9.75
C LEU A 98 24.21 -24.97 -10.59
N GLY A 99 23.32 -25.46 -11.46
CA GLY A 99 22.45 -24.62 -12.26
C GLY A 99 21.52 -23.77 -11.38
N ARG A 100 20.98 -24.35 -10.31
CA ARG A 100 20.19 -23.60 -9.31
C ARG A 100 21.00 -22.47 -8.68
N GLN A 101 22.20 -22.76 -8.19
CA GLN A 101 23.05 -21.73 -7.58
C GLN A 101 23.38 -20.62 -8.58
N ALA A 102 23.72 -20.98 -9.83
CA ALA A 102 24.00 -20.00 -10.87
C ALA A 102 22.81 -19.08 -11.18
N ILE A 103 21.58 -19.61 -11.23
CA ILE A 103 20.38 -18.79 -11.43
C ILE A 103 20.13 -17.87 -10.24
N VAL A 104 20.32 -18.35 -9.01
CA VAL A 104 20.19 -17.52 -7.80
C VAL A 104 21.23 -16.39 -7.81
N ASP A 105 22.51 -16.70 -8.08
CA ASP A 105 23.58 -15.70 -8.10
C ASP A 105 23.36 -14.64 -9.20
N LEU A 106 22.87 -15.06 -10.37
CA LEU A 106 22.52 -14.12 -11.45
C LEU A 106 21.37 -13.20 -11.06
N ARG A 107 20.33 -13.74 -10.41
CA ARG A 107 19.19 -12.96 -9.92
C ARG A 107 19.59 -11.99 -8.81
N GLU A 108 20.45 -12.44 -7.91
CA GLU A 108 20.98 -11.61 -6.83
C GLU A 108 21.78 -10.43 -7.40
N ARG A 109 22.67 -10.67 -8.36
CA ARG A 109 23.43 -9.60 -9.03
C ARG A 109 22.54 -8.64 -9.80
N ASP A 110 21.54 -9.14 -10.54
CA ASP A 110 20.58 -8.29 -11.26
C ASP A 110 19.79 -7.42 -10.28
N PHE A 111 19.27 -8.03 -9.20
CA PHE A 111 18.55 -7.33 -8.14
C PHE A 111 19.41 -6.25 -7.48
N GLN A 112 20.64 -6.58 -7.06
CA GLN A 112 21.58 -5.62 -6.47
C GLN A 112 21.90 -4.47 -7.43
N ALA A 113 22.09 -4.75 -8.72
CA ALA A 113 22.34 -3.73 -9.73
C ALA A 113 21.13 -2.79 -9.90
N LYS A 114 19.90 -3.33 -9.86
CA LYS A 114 18.67 -2.53 -9.91
C LYS A 114 18.52 -1.67 -8.66
N GLN A 115 18.76 -2.25 -7.49
CA GLN A 115 18.70 -1.53 -6.21
C GLN A 115 19.72 -0.39 -6.15
N ALA A 116 20.96 -0.62 -6.55
CA ALA A 116 21.99 0.42 -6.61
C ALA A 116 21.60 1.58 -7.56
N ARG A 117 20.92 1.29 -8.68
CA ARG A 117 20.40 2.34 -9.57
C ARG A 117 19.29 3.16 -8.93
N LEU A 118 18.40 2.53 -8.17
CA LEU A 118 17.36 3.25 -7.43
C LEU A 118 17.96 4.12 -6.31
N GLU A 119 18.98 3.63 -5.60
CA GLU A 119 19.70 4.43 -4.60
C GLU A 119 20.41 5.64 -5.21
N ALA A 120 21.04 5.46 -6.38
CA ALA A 120 21.63 6.56 -7.14
C ALA A 120 20.57 7.56 -7.63
N PHE A 121 19.40 7.08 -8.04
CA PHE A 121 18.27 7.93 -8.40
C PHE A 121 17.77 8.73 -7.18
N ALA A 122 17.64 8.10 -6.02
CA ALA A 122 17.30 8.80 -4.78
C ALA A 122 18.32 9.90 -4.45
N ALA A 123 19.62 9.62 -4.56
CA ALA A 123 20.65 10.66 -4.40
C ALA A 123 20.51 11.82 -5.41
N THR A 124 20.06 11.54 -6.64
CA THR A 124 19.76 12.56 -7.64
C THR A 124 18.57 13.43 -7.22
N VAL A 125 17.53 12.83 -6.62
CA VAL A 125 16.37 13.54 -6.08
C VAL A 125 16.78 14.50 -4.95
N ARG A 126 17.64 14.08 -4.02
CA ARG A 126 18.17 14.97 -2.96
C ARG A 126 18.93 16.17 -3.53
N GLY A 127 19.58 16.01 -4.68
CA GLY A 127 20.26 17.09 -5.38
C GLY A 127 19.33 18.13 -6.01
N GLY A 128 18.04 17.82 -6.18
CA GLY A 128 16.98 18.78 -6.52
C GLY A 128 16.93 19.27 -7.97
N ASP A 129 17.78 18.79 -8.88
CA ASP A 129 17.78 19.20 -10.29
C ASP A 129 16.64 18.53 -11.09
N PRO A 130 15.61 19.27 -11.55
CA PRO A 130 14.44 18.68 -12.21
C PRO A 130 14.76 18.02 -13.57
N ALA A 131 15.81 18.47 -14.27
CA ALA A 131 16.21 17.85 -15.54
C ALA A 131 16.87 16.49 -15.28
N ARG A 132 17.76 16.42 -14.28
CA ARG A 132 18.41 15.17 -13.88
C ARG A 132 17.43 14.18 -13.27
N ILE A 133 16.46 14.63 -12.48
CA ILE A 133 15.43 13.75 -11.93
C ILE A 133 14.60 13.13 -13.07
N ARG A 134 14.19 13.91 -14.07
CA ARG A 134 13.45 13.37 -15.23
C ARG A 134 14.29 12.39 -16.05
N ALA A 135 15.56 12.72 -16.30
CA ALA A 135 16.46 11.81 -17.00
C ALA A 135 16.70 10.51 -16.20
N GLY A 136 16.89 10.61 -14.89
CA GLY A 136 17.07 9.49 -13.99
C GLY A 136 15.86 8.55 -13.99
N LEU A 137 14.65 9.11 -13.90
CA LEU A 137 13.39 8.34 -13.94
C LEU A 137 13.29 7.49 -15.22
N ALA A 138 13.61 8.06 -16.37
CA ALA A 138 13.58 7.36 -17.66
C ALA A 138 14.64 6.24 -17.78
N THR A 139 15.67 6.27 -16.95
CA THR A 139 16.78 5.29 -16.95
C THR A 139 16.60 4.18 -15.91
N LEU A 140 15.55 4.24 -15.09
CA LEU A 140 15.29 3.20 -14.10
C LEU A 140 15.03 1.85 -14.79
N PRO A 141 15.58 0.74 -14.25
CA PRO A 141 15.31 -0.61 -14.73
C PRO A 141 13.81 -0.89 -14.84
N GLU A 142 13.40 -1.64 -15.87
CA GLU A 142 12.00 -2.02 -16.12
C GLU A 142 11.06 -0.85 -16.45
N GLN A 143 11.59 0.38 -16.57
CA GLN A 143 10.86 1.59 -16.95
C GLN A 143 9.56 1.77 -16.14
N PRO A 144 9.66 1.86 -14.79
CA PRO A 144 8.50 1.98 -13.93
C PRO A 144 7.71 3.25 -14.28
N THR A 145 6.40 3.21 -14.04
CA THR A 145 5.59 4.42 -14.12
C THR A 145 6.07 5.44 -13.08
N PRO A 146 5.81 6.75 -13.27
CA PRO A 146 6.18 7.76 -12.27
C PRO A 146 5.63 7.44 -10.87
N ALA A 147 4.41 6.87 -10.78
CA ALA A 147 3.81 6.47 -9.51
C ALA A 147 4.57 5.31 -8.84
N GLN A 148 4.99 4.29 -9.60
CA GLN A 148 5.81 3.18 -9.09
C GLN A 148 7.17 3.67 -8.60
N ALA A 149 7.81 4.60 -9.34
CA ALA A 149 9.08 5.16 -8.93
C ALA A 149 8.98 6.00 -7.65
N LEU A 150 7.94 6.86 -7.53
CA LEU A 150 7.72 7.63 -6.29
C LEU A 150 7.30 6.73 -5.12
N CYS A 151 6.58 5.64 -5.36
CA CYS A 151 6.25 4.63 -4.36
C CYS A 151 7.50 3.96 -3.80
N ALA A 152 8.44 3.61 -4.68
CA ALA A 152 9.74 3.11 -4.25
C ALA A 152 10.50 4.16 -3.41
N LEU A 153 10.52 5.44 -3.84
CA LEU A 153 11.16 6.53 -3.09
C LEU A 153 10.47 6.89 -1.77
N SER A 154 9.23 6.45 -1.53
CA SER A 154 8.56 6.60 -0.24
C SER A 154 8.83 5.43 0.71
N GLY A 155 9.81 4.56 0.40
CA GLY A 155 10.07 3.35 1.18
C GLY A 155 9.12 2.20 0.88
N GLY A 156 8.34 2.28 -0.21
CA GLY A 156 7.50 1.19 -0.69
C GLY A 156 8.29 0.15 -1.49
N PRO A 157 7.63 -0.94 -1.91
CA PRO A 157 8.24 -1.98 -2.75
C PRO A 157 8.79 -1.41 -4.05
N SER A 158 9.97 -1.88 -4.45
CA SER A 158 10.69 -1.40 -5.64
C SER A 158 10.97 -2.51 -6.65
N TYR A 159 11.73 -3.52 -6.23
CA TYR A 159 12.11 -4.67 -7.06
C TYR A 159 11.85 -5.97 -6.32
N ARG A 160 11.64 -7.04 -7.07
CA ARG A 160 11.40 -8.38 -6.53
C ARG A 160 12.65 -9.26 -6.68
N HIS A 161 13.05 -9.90 -5.60
CA HIS A 161 14.02 -10.97 -5.58
C HIS A 161 13.29 -12.31 -5.48
N VAL A 162 13.51 -13.21 -6.44
CA VAL A 162 12.86 -14.53 -6.49
C VAL A 162 13.80 -15.59 -5.96
N ARG A 163 13.50 -16.15 -4.78
CA ARG A 163 14.23 -17.32 -4.25
C ARG A 163 13.58 -18.58 -4.82
N TRP A 164 14.21 -19.09 -5.90
CA TRP A 164 13.94 -20.27 -6.73
C TRP A 164 12.82 -21.26 -6.34
N LEU A 165 12.53 -21.53 -5.07
CA LEU A 165 11.55 -22.56 -4.70
C LEU A 165 10.44 -22.17 -3.73
N TRP A 166 10.47 -21.08 -2.94
CA TRP A 166 9.40 -20.90 -1.93
C TRP A 166 9.06 -19.46 -1.49
N PHE A 167 9.83 -18.44 -1.86
CA PHE A 167 9.57 -17.07 -1.40
C PHE A 167 9.95 -16.03 -2.45
N ASP A 168 9.04 -15.10 -2.67
CA ASP A 168 9.33 -13.83 -3.32
C ASP A 168 9.56 -12.80 -2.25
N GLU A 169 10.74 -12.21 -2.25
CA GLU A 169 11.09 -11.12 -1.35
C GLU A 169 11.06 -9.81 -2.14
N GLN A 170 10.60 -8.73 -1.53
CA GLN A 170 10.59 -7.41 -2.14
C GLN A 170 11.73 -6.57 -1.54
N ALA A 171 12.51 -5.91 -2.38
CA ALA A 171 13.29 -4.75 -1.95
C ALA A 171 12.34 -3.59 -1.71
N TYR A 172 12.59 -2.87 -0.63
CA TYR A 172 11.99 -1.57 -0.39
C TYR A 172 12.95 -0.50 -0.89
N GLY A 173 12.41 0.54 -1.53
CA GLY A 173 13.24 1.65 -1.96
C GLY A 173 13.71 2.51 -0.78
N PRO A 174 14.66 3.43 -1.02
CA PRO A 174 15.09 4.37 0.01
C PRO A 174 13.92 5.29 0.36
N ARG A 175 13.70 5.53 1.65
CA ARG A 175 12.67 6.46 2.12
C ARG A 175 13.20 7.90 2.09
N GLN A 176 12.73 8.67 1.13
CA GLN A 176 12.96 10.12 1.01
C GLN A 176 12.06 10.89 1.98
N ASP A 177 12.48 12.10 2.36
CA ASP A 177 11.63 12.99 3.15
C ASP A 177 10.52 13.63 2.29
N GLY A 178 9.54 14.28 2.94
CA GLY A 178 8.41 14.90 2.23
C GLY A 178 8.82 15.97 1.22
N ALA A 179 9.88 16.74 1.49
CA ALA A 179 10.35 17.81 0.60
C ALA A 179 11.07 17.28 -0.64
N GLU A 180 11.87 16.24 -0.48
CA GLU A 180 12.54 15.47 -1.54
C GLU A 180 11.49 14.79 -2.44
N LEU A 181 10.49 14.13 -1.85
CA LEU A 181 9.38 13.51 -2.59
C LEU A 181 8.60 14.55 -3.41
N LEU A 182 8.30 15.72 -2.83
CA LEU A 182 7.64 16.81 -3.55
C LEU A 182 8.51 17.43 -4.65
N THR A 183 9.83 17.38 -4.51
CA THR A 183 10.77 17.83 -5.54
C THR A 183 10.79 16.85 -6.71
N ALA A 184 10.80 15.54 -6.43
CA ALA A 184 10.63 14.52 -7.48
C ALA A 184 9.27 14.62 -8.17
N ALA A 185 8.19 14.81 -7.41
CA ALA A 185 6.85 15.00 -7.94
C ALA A 185 6.75 16.23 -8.85
N ALA A 186 7.37 17.35 -8.47
CA ALA A 186 7.42 18.56 -9.29
C ALA A 186 8.09 18.29 -10.64
N ALA A 187 9.18 17.51 -10.67
CA ALA A 187 9.85 17.12 -11.89
C ALA A 187 8.96 16.23 -12.78
N VAL A 188 8.17 15.33 -12.20
CA VAL A 188 7.17 14.52 -12.92
C VAL A 188 6.06 15.39 -13.52
N VAL A 189 5.51 16.32 -12.74
CA VAL A 189 4.42 17.21 -13.18
C VAL A 189 4.86 18.15 -14.30
N ALA A 190 6.09 18.67 -14.24
CA ALA A 190 6.68 19.47 -15.32
C ALA A 190 7.15 18.63 -16.52
N GLY A 191 7.15 17.30 -16.40
CA GLY A 191 7.56 16.37 -17.44
C GLY A 191 6.49 16.09 -18.50
N PRO A 192 6.84 15.27 -19.51
CA PRO A 192 5.95 14.91 -20.62
C PRO A 192 4.91 13.82 -20.28
N ALA A 193 4.85 13.37 -19.03
CA ALA A 193 3.91 12.33 -18.60
C ALA A 193 2.44 12.74 -18.85
N THR A 194 1.58 11.75 -19.05
CA THR A 194 0.13 11.98 -19.17
C THR A 194 -0.43 12.56 -17.86
N ARG A 195 -1.60 13.21 -17.94
CA ARG A 195 -2.28 13.75 -16.76
C ARG A 195 -2.53 12.67 -15.71
N GLU A 196 -3.03 11.51 -16.13
CA GLU A 196 -3.29 10.36 -15.24
C GLU A 196 -2.02 9.90 -14.53
N ALA A 197 -0.90 9.76 -15.25
CA ALA A 197 0.37 9.35 -14.65
C ALA A 197 0.90 10.39 -13.64
N LYS A 198 0.73 11.69 -13.92
CA LYS A 198 1.08 12.78 -12.99
C LYS A 198 0.21 12.73 -11.73
N GLN A 199 -1.10 12.52 -11.90
CA GLN A 199 -2.03 12.45 -10.78
C GLN A 199 -1.78 11.21 -9.92
N SER A 200 -1.59 10.03 -10.50
CA SER A 200 -1.22 8.82 -9.77
C SER A 200 0.08 9.00 -8.96
N ALA A 201 1.09 9.64 -9.56
CA ALA A 201 2.33 9.97 -8.84
C ALA A 201 2.08 10.90 -7.64
N LEU A 202 1.24 11.93 -7.79
CA LEU A 202 0.89 12.83 -6.69
C LEU A 202 0.06 12.13 -5.60
N ARG A 203 -0.78 11.17 -5.94
CA ARG A 203 -1.55 10.38 -4.97
C ARG A 203 -0.64 9.54 -4.08
N VAL A 204 0.35 8.89 -4.68
CA VAL A 204 1.41 8.17 -3.95
C VAL A 204 2.17 9.10 -3.01
N VAL A 205 2.50 10.31 -3.46
CA VAL A 205 3.17 11.31 -2.60
C VAL A 205 2.25 11.76 -1.47
N LEU A 206 0.95 11.98 -1.71
CA LEU A 206 0.02 12.35 -0.65
C LEU A 206 -0.06 11.25 0.41
N ARG A 207 -0.13 9.98 -0.01
CA ARG A 207 -0.07 8.83 0.91
C ARG A 207 1.18 8.92 1.78
N ALA A 208 2.35 9.04 1.15
CA ALA A 208 3.62 9.08 1.85
C ALA A 208 3.67 10.25 2.86
N LEU A 209 3.21 11.44 2.47
CA LEU A 209 3.13 12.60 3.36
C LEU A 209 2.22 12.29 4.57
N THR A 210 1.04 11.71 4.36
CA THR A 210 0.13 11.36 5.47
C THR A 210 0.63 10.21 6.34
N GLU A 211 1.50 9.33 5.84
CA GLU A 211 2.06 8.24 6.64
C GLU A 211 3.31 8.65 7.43
N HIS A 212 3.99 9.74 7.02
CA HIS A 212 5.33 10.04 7.49
C HIS A 212 5.45 11.42 8.15
N GLU A 213 4.60 12.36 7.79
CA GLU A 213 4.59 13.71 8.35
C GLU A 213 3.55 13.83 9.46
N THR A 214 3.92 14.53 10.54
CA THR A 214 3.02 14.79 11.67
C THR A 214 2.11 15.99 11.44
N ASP A 215 2.42 16.85 10.46
CA ASP A 215 1.66 18.06 10.16
C ASP A 215 1.39 18.25 8.65
N ALA A 216 0.55 19.24 8.34
CA ALA A 216 0.13 19.56 6.99
C ALA A 216 1.07 20.54 6.25
N ALA A 217 2.29 20.81 6.73
CA ALA A 217 3.17 21.86 6.17
C ALA A 217 3.46 21.66 4.68
N HIS A 218 3.60 20.41 4.26
CA HIS A 218 3.88 20.03 2.88
C HIS A 218 2.64 20.02 1.97
N PHE A 219 1.43 20.08 2.54
CA PHE A 219 0.19 19.92 1.78
C PHE A 219 -0.05 21.05 0.78
N ALA A 220 0.27 22.30 1.15
CA ALA A 220 0.08 23.44 0.24
C ALA A 220 0.89 23.28 -1.05
N ARG A 221 2.14 22.81 -0.95
CA ARG A 221 3.00 22.52 -2.10
C ARG A 221 2.47 21.33 -2.91
N TRP A 222 2.02 20.28 -2.24
CA TRP A 222 1.37 19.15 -2.90
C TRP A 222 0.13 19.60 -3.71
N ALA A 223 -0.75 20.40 -3.10
CA ALA A 223 -1.96 20.89 -3.74
C ALA A 223 -1.66 21.79 -4.94
N GLN A 224 -0.61 22.62 -4.86
CA GLN A 224 -0.15 23.41 -6.01
C GLN A 224 0.24 22.52 -7.19
N LEU A 225 0.99 21.44 -6.95
CA LEU A 225 1.35 20.47 -7.97
C LEU A 225 0.13 19.75 -8.54
N TRP A 226 -0.82 19.38 -7.68
CA TRP A 226 -2.09 18.78 -8.12
C TRP A 226 -2.85 19.70 -9.07
N ARG A 227 -3.02 20.97 -8.71
CA ARG A 227 -3.72 21.94 -9.57
C ARG A 227 -3.03 22.12 -10.92
N ALA A 228 -1.70 22.04 -10.97
CA ALA A 228 -0.94 22.11 -12.22
C ALA A 228 -1.21 20.90 -13.16
N THR A 229 -1.83 19.83 -12.67
CA THR A 229 -2.28 18.70 -13.51
C THR A 229 -3.67 18.88 -14.11
N LEU A 230 -4.45 19.87 -13.64
CA LEU A 230 -5.82 20.08 -14.08
C LEU A 230 -5.87 21.01 -15.30
N PRO A 231 -6.75 20.74 -16.29
CA PRO A 231 -7.06 21.71 -17.32
C PRO A 231 -7.68 22.96 -16.66
N THR A 232 -7.21 24.14 -17.09
CA THR A 232 -7.45 25.51 -16.57
C THR A 232 -8.55 25.68 -15.51
N ALA A 233 -8.15 26.21 -14.34
CA ALA A 233 -8.99 26.83 -13.29
C ALA A 233 -10.41 26.24 -13.11
N THR A 234 -10.52 24.92 -13.02
CA THR A 234 -11.75 24.29 -12.57
C THR A 234 -12.04 24.71 -11.13
N ALA A 235 -13.28 25.12 -10.87
CA ALA A 235 -13.84 25.31 -9.52
C ALA A 235 -13.49 24.10 -8.62
N ALA A 236 -13.46 24.30 -7.30
CA ALA A 236 -13.07 23.33 -6.28
C ALA A 236 -13.61 21.92 -6.58
N ALA A 237 -12.81 21.12 -7.29
CA ALA A 237 -13.20 19.79 -7.71
C ALA A 237 -12.80 18.82 -6.59
N PRO A 238 -13.68 17.86 -6.23
CA PRO A 238 -13.28 16.82 -5.31
C PRO A 238 -12.13 16.00 -5.90
N LEU A 239 -11.24 15.54 -5.02
CA LEU A 239 -10.25 14.55 -5.38
C LEU A 239 -10.95 13.19 -5.52
N LEU A 240 -11.47 12.89 -6.71
CA LEU A 240 -12.03 11.59 -7.04
C LEU A 240 -10.90 10.64 -7.48
N PHE A 241 -10.97 9.41 -6.99
CA PHE A 241 -10.00 8.36 -7.30
C PHE A 241 -10.69 7.29 -8.15
N GLU A 242 -10.07 6.97 -9.28
CA GLU A 242 -10.33 5.73 -10.01
C GLU A 242 -9.21 4.76 -9.60
N ASP A 243 -9.60 3.59 -9.11
CA ASP A 243 -8.75 2.66 -8.35
C ASP A 243 -7.68 1.93 -9.18
N ASP A 244 -7.73 2.01 -10.52
CA ASP A 244 -6.98 1.09 -11.38
C ASP A 244 -5.54 1.52 -11.72
N ALA A 245 -5.18 2.79 -11.53
CA ALA A 245 -3.88 3.32 -11.96
C ALA A 245 -2.78 3.29 -10.88
N ASP A 246 -3.14 3.16 -9.60
CA ASP A 246 -2.19 3.28 -8.49
C ASP A 246 -1.53 1.92 -8.17
N PRO A 247 -0.21 1.88 -7.92
CA PRO A 247 0.48 0.66 -7.52
C PRO A 247 -0.17 0.10 -6.26
N GLU A 248 -0.55 -1.19 -6.26
CA GLU A 248 -1.32 -1.85 -5.19
C GLU A 248 -0.75 -1.57 -3.78
N HIS A 249 0.58 -1.55 -3.65
CA HIS A 249 1.29 -1.36 -2.37
C HIS A 249 1.43 0.12 -1.94
N CYS A 250 0.97 1.06 -2.78
CA CYS A 250 1.06 2.51 -2.56
C CYS A 250 -0.23 3.27 -2.80
N ARG A 251 -1.38 2.58 -2.73
CA ARG A 251 -2.69 3.21 -2.80
C ARG A 251 -2.99 3.98 -1.51
N ILE A 252 -3.52 5.19 -1.65
CA ILE A 252 -3.91 6.04 -0.51
C ILE A 252 -5.29 5.67 0.06
N GLY A 253 -6.19 5.11 -0.75
CA GLY A 253 -7.61 4.97 -0.42
C GLY A 253 -8.36 6.29 -0.61
N ASP A 254 -9.33 6.60 0.27
CA ASP A 254 -9.99 7.90 0.25
C ASP A 254 -9.01 9.00 0.75
N PRO A 255 -8.64 9.97 -0.11
CA PRO A 255 -7.66 11.01 0.22
C PRO A 255 -8.13 11.92 1.35
N ALA A 256 -9.42 12.28 1.37
CA ALA A 256 -9.96 13.22 2.32
C ALA A 256 -10.03 12.54 3.67
N GLU A 257 -10.49 11.29 3.71
CA GLU A 257 -10.47 10.51 4.94
C GLU A 257 -9.05 10.40 5.50
N ARG A 258 -8.06 10.04 4.68
CA ARG A 258 -6.68 9.86 5.15
C ARG A 258 -6.04 11.15 5.64
N VAL A 259 -6.14 12.23 4.87
CA VAL A 259 -5.57 13.54 5.24
C VAL A 259 -6.22 14.08 6.51
N LEU A 260 -7.54 14.00 6.61
CA LEU A 260 -8.30 14.55 7.72
C LEU A 260 -8.20 13.70 8.99
N GLN A 261 -8.03 12.38 8.87
CA GLN A 261 -7.74 11.54 10.03
C GLN A 261 -6.34 11.83 10.60
N GLN A 262 -5.34 11.99 9.72
CA GLN A 262 -3.96 12.17 10.15
C GLN A 262 -3.70 13.57 10.72
N TRP A 263 -4.09 14.63 10.00
CA TRP A 263 -3.74 16.01 10.36
C TRP A 263 -4.90 16.82 10.95
N ARG A 264 -6.11 16.25 11.04
CA ARG A 264 -7.30 16.84 11.68
C ARG A 264 -7.56 18.31 11.31
N GLY A 265 -7.76 19.20 12.28
CA GLY A 265 -8.07 20.61 12.06
C GLY A 265 -7.06 21.32 11.14
N PRO A 266 -5.74 21.22 11.38
CA PRO A 266 -4.72 21.70 10.45
C PRO A 266 -4.85 21.13 9.03
N GLY A 267 -5.16 19.83 8.91
CA GLY A 267 -5.42 19.17 7.63
C GLY A 267 -6.64 19.74 6.91
N LEU A 268 -7.76 19.93 7.64
CA LEU A 268 -8.98 20.53 7.12
C LEU A 268 -8.74 21.95 6.64
N GLN A 269 -8.04 22.76 7.42
CA GLN A 269 -7.69 24.11 7.04
C GLN A 269 -6.84 24.13 5.77
N ALA A 270 -5.79 23.30 5.70
CA ALA A 270 -4.95 23.20 4.52
C ALA A 270 -5.73 22.71 3.28
N TRP A 271 -6.68 21.78 3.46
CA TRP A 271 -7.57 21.30 2.39
C TRP A 271 -8.47 22.42 1.84
N LEU A 272 -9.07 23.21 2.73
CA LEU A 272 -9.92 24.35 2.38
C LEU A 272 -9.11 25.50 1.76
N ASP A 273 -7.93 25.82 2.30
CA ASP A 273 -6.97 26.78 1.73
C ASP A 273 -6.50 26.34 0.34
N ALA A 274 -6.40 25.03 0.13
CA ALA A 274 -6.07 24.46 -1.16
C ALA A 274 -7.23 24.55 -2.17
N GLY A 275 -8.44 24.93 -1.75
CA GLY A 275 -9.62 25.00 -2.60
C GLY A 275 -10.02 23.64 -3.15
N ILE A 276 -9.74 22.56 -2.42
CA ILE A 276 -10.09 21.20 -2.83
C ILE A 276 -11.52 20.90 -2.36
N GLY A 277 -12.36 20.37 -3.26
CA GLY A 277 -13.74 20.02 -2.94
C GLY A 277 -13.86 18.71 -2.15
N PHE A 278 -15.06 18.41 -1.68
CA PHE A 278 -15.42 17.13 -1.06
C PHE A 278 -16.36 16.34 -1.97
N GLY A 279 -16.05 15.07 -2.17
CA GLY A 279 -16.85 14.13 -2.96
C GLY A 279 -17.97 13.47 -2.14
N PRO A 280 -18.85 12.70 -2.81
CA PRO A 280 -19.86 11.89 -2.13
C PRO A 280 -19.21 10.96 -1.10
N GLY A 281 -19.74 10.94 0.13
CA GLY A 281 -19.22 10.10 1.22
C GLY A 281 -18.15 10.74 2.11
N GLN A 282 -17.55 11.86 1.72
CA GLN A 282 -16.46 12.51 2.47
C GLN A 282 -16.93 13.47 3.58
N SER A 283 -18.23 13.75 3.64
CA SER A 283 -18.82 14.73 4.56
C SER A 283 -18.55 14.42 6.02
N LEU A 284 -18.63 13.15 6.41
CA LEU A 284 -18.35 12.74 7.79
C LEU A 284 -16.88 12.92 8.15
N ALA A 285 -15.95 12.63 7.23
CA ALA A 285 -14.52 12.86 7.46
C ALA A 285 -14.23 14.36 7.67
N ALA A 286 -14.81 15.22 6.83
CA ALA A 286 -14.69 16.68 6.95
C ALA A 286 -15.22 17.19 8.30
N LEU A 287 -16.42 16.77 8.69
CA LEU A 287 -17.05 17.17 9.96
C LEU A 287 -16.30 16.64 11.19
N ARG A 288 -15.68 15.46 11.10
CA ARG A 288 -14.85 14.88 12.18
C ARG A 288 -13.55 15.65 12.42
N ALA A 289 -12.99 16.27 11.38
CA ALA A 289 -11.75 17.02 11.46
C ALA A 289 -11.93 18.47 11.92
N VAL A 290 -13.17 18.94 12.11
CA VAL A 290 -13.44 20.28 12.66
C VAL A 290 -12.99 20.34 14.12
N GLU A 291 -12.14 21.31 14.45
CA GLU A 291 -11.67 21.56 15.82
C GLU A 291 -12.12 22.90 16.39
N SER A 292 -12.69 23.78 15.56
CA SER A 292 -13.21 25.08 16.00
C SER A 292 -14.46 25.51 15.26
N LYS A 293 -15.25 26.38 15.92
CA LYS A 293 -16.42 27.06 15.31
C LYS A 293 -16.07 27.80 14.01
N GLN A 294 -14.89 28.41 13.93
CA GLN A 294 -14.45 29.13 12.74
C GLN A 294 -14.17 28.17 11.58
N GLN A 295 -13.53 27.03 11.86
CA GLN A 295 -13.32 25.97 10.87
C GLN A 295 -14.64 25.38 10.38
N LEU A 296 -15.61 25.17 11.27
CA LEU A 296 -16.94 24.72 10.88
C LEU A 296 -17.61 25.70 9.92
N ALA A 297 -17.66 26.99 10.29
CA ALA A 297 -18.27 28.01 9.46
C ALA A 297 -17.64 28.04 8.06
N ARG A 298 -16.30 27.96 8.01
CA ARG A 298 -15.55 27.93 6.76
C ARG A 298 -15.80 26.67 5.93
N LEU A 299 -15.90 25.50 6.56
CA LEU A 299 -16.25 24.25 5.90
C LEU A 299 -17.64 24.34 5.26
N LEU A 300 -18.63 24.82 6.01
CA LEU A 300 -20.02 24.90 5.54
C LEU A 300 -20.19 25.92 4.40
N ASP A 301 -19.41 27.01 4.41
CA ASP A 301 -19.35 28.00 3.33
C ASP A 301 -18.69 27.42 2.06
N ALA A 302 -17.53 26.76 2.23
CA ALA A 302 -16.80 26.16 1.12
C ALA A 302 -17.46 24.90 0.53
N ALA A 303 -18.28 24.20 1.31
CA ALA A 303 -18.95 22.96 0.91
C ALA A 303 -20.45 22.98 1.23
N PRO A 304 -21.28 23.72 0.44
CA PRO A 304 -22.72 23.83 0.68
C PRO A 304 -23.46 22.49 0.69
N ALA A 305 -22.95 21.49 -0.05
CA ALA A 305 -23.51 20.14 -0.05
C ALA A 305 -23.40 19.46 1.33
N ILE A 306 -22.30 19.67 2.06
CA ILE A 306 -22.14 19.17 3.43
C ILE A 306 -23.12 19.88 4.36
N ALA A 307 -23.31 21.20 4.19
CA ALA A 307 -24.28 21.97 4.96
C ALA A 307 -25.73 21.54 4.73
N ALA A 308 -26.10 21.17 3.50
CA ALA A 308 -27.39 20.58 3.19
C ALA A 308 -27.56 19.21 3.87
N GLN A 309 -26.58 18.31 3.68
CA GLN A 309 -26.60 16.98 4.29
C GLN A 309 -26.66 17.02 5.82
N LEU A 310 -25.99 17.97 6.47
CA LEU A 310 -26.03 18.10 7.92
C LEU A 310 -27.46 18.38 8.44
N ARG A 311 -28.29 19.09 7.66
CA ARG A 311 -29.68 19.43 8.00
C ARG A 311 -30.68 18.34 7.59
N GLU A 312 -30.39 17.64 6.50
CA GLU A 312 -31.30 16.69 5.87
C GLU A 312 -31.07 15.24 6.33
N ASP A 313 -29.84 14.89 6.70
CA ASP A 313 -29.44 13.56 7.17
C ASP A 313 -29.22 13.54 8.70
N PRO A 314 -30.21 13.08 9.49
CA PRO A 314 -30.09 13.02 10.94
C PRO A 314 -28.99 12.03 11.40
N VAL A 315 -28.63 11.03 10.58
CA VAL A 315 -27.57 10.06 10.90
C VAL A 315 -26.20 10.73 10.76
N LEU A 316 -25.98 11.53 9.73
CA LEU A 316 -24.74 12.27 9.55
C LEU A 316 -24.52 13.27 10.70
N GLY A 317 -25.55 14.05 11.03
CA GLY A 317 -25.51 15.01 12.14
C GLY A 317 -25.18 14.36 13.48
N ALA A 318 -25.86 13.27 13.82
CA ALA A 318 -25.57 12.51 15.03
C ALA A 318 -24.16 11.91 15.03
N ARG A 319 -23.67 11.37 13.90
CA ARG A 319 -22.30 10.84 13.80
C ARG A 319 -21.23 11.92 13.94
N ALA A 320 -21.46 13.11 13.41
CA ALA A 320 -20.58 14.26 13.57
C ALA A 320 -20.52 14.71 15.04
N LEU A 321 -21.68 14.86 15.70
CA LEU A 321 -21.76 15.19 17.13
C LEU A 321 -21.12 14.10 18.01
N SER A 322 -21.38 12.83 17.73
CA SER A 322 -20.77 11.70 18.45
C SER A 322 -19.25 11.67 18.32
N ALA A 323 -18.69 12.05 17.17
CA ALA A 323 -17.24 12.14 17.00
C ALA A 323 -16.64 13.34 17.75
N GLN A 324 -17.39 14.44 17.88
CA GLN A 324 -16.97 15.56 18.72
C GLN A 324 -17.13 15.28 20.20
N ALA A 325 -18.09 14.43 20.59
CA ALA A 325 -18.29 14.00 21.97
C ALA A 325 -17.19 13.03 22.46
N ASP A 326 -16.59 12.26 21.54
CA ASP A 326 -15.54 11.29 21.84
C ASP A 326 -14.26 11.97 22.40
N GLY A 327 -13.83 11.55 23.58
CA GLY A 327 -12.73 12.13 24.34
C GLY A 327 -12.94 13.60 24.74
N LEU A 328 -14.17 14.13 24.69
CA LEU A 328 -14.43 15.56 24.90
C LEU A 328 -14.24 15.99 26.35
N SER A 329 -14.61 15.13 27.31
CA SER A 329 -14.36 15.35 28.74
C SER A 329 -12.86 15.59 29.03
N LYS A 330 -12.00 14.68 28.55
CA LYS A 330 -10.55 14.81 28.68
C LYS A 330 -10.00 16.06 28.00
N ARG A 331 -10.54 16.44 26.84
CA ARG A 331 -10.18 17.69 26.16
C ARG A 331 -10.60 18.93 26.94
N LEU A 332 -11.76 18.92 27.59
CA LEU A 332 -12.19 20.02 28.49
C LEU A 332 -11.24 20.18 29.68
N ASP A 333 -10.76 19.08 30.24
CA ASP A 333 -9.83 19.11 31.39
C ASP A 333 -8.44 19.67 31.00
N GLN A 334 -8.03 19.48 29.74
CA GLN A 334 -6.72 19.88 29.24
C GLN A 334 -6.74 21.22 28.49
N ALA A 335 -7.92 21.72 28.12
CA ALA A 335 -8.04 22.90 27.27
C ALA A 335 -7.73 24.18 28.05
N PRO A 336 -6.90 25.08 27.49
CA PRO A 336 -6.70 26.41 28.07
C PRO A 336 -7.95 27.30 27.97
N GLN A 337 -8.89 26.96 27.08
CA GLN A 337 -10.16 27.66 26.90
C GLN A 337 -11.32 26.65 26.70
N PRO A 338 -11.86 26.05 27.78
CA PRO A 338 -12.93 25.06 27.68
C PRO A 338 -14.18 25.57 26.94
N ALA A 339 -14.47 26.87 27.01
CA ALA A 339 -15.59 27.50 26.32
C ALA A 339 -15.53 27.33 24.79
N ALA A 340 -14.34 27.31 24.18
CA ALA A 340 -14.19 27.15 22.73
C ALA A 340 -14.64 25.76 22.23
N LEU A 341 -14.48 24.72 23.06
CA LEU A 341 -14.97 23.37 22.76
C LEU A 341 -16.50 23.35 22.80
N ALA A 342 -17.11 23.98 23.80
CA ALA A 342 -18.56 24.12 23.89
C ALA A 342 -19.15 24.89 22.70
N GLU A 343 -18.52 26.00 22.31
CA GLU A 343 -18.93 26.78 21.14
C GLU A 343 -18.90 25.98 19.84
N THR A 344 -17.98 25.04 19.70
CA THR A 344 -17.87 24.19 18.50
C THR A 344 -19.02 23.18 18.43
N VAL A 345 -19.38 22.55 19.55
CA VAL A 345 -20.54 21.65 19.64
C VAL A 345 -21.86 22.39 19.43
N GLU A 346 -22.02 23.55 20.07
CA GLU A 346 -23.18 24.43 19.88
C GLU A 346 -23.31 24.88 18.41
N ALA A 347 -22.20 25.23 17.77
CA ALA A 347 -22.19 25.63 16.37
C ALA A 347 -22.59 24.48 15.43
N LEU A 348 -22.15 23.25 15.71
CA LEU A 348 -22.60 22.06 14.96
C LEU A 348 -24.11 21.85 15.09
N ARG A 349 -24.65 21.95 16.31
CA ARG A 349 -26.10 21.86 16.53
C ARG A 349 -26.85 22.98 15.80
N ALA A 350 -26.38 24.22 15.91
CA ALA A 350 -26.97 25.36 15.24
C ALA A 350 -26.92 25.25 13.69
N ALA A 351 -25.92 24.56 13.16
CA ALA A 351 -25.80 24.27 11.73
C ALA A 351 -26.76 23.16 11.24
N GLY A 352 -27.46 22.48 12.15
CA GLY A 352 -28.49 21.48 11.81
C GLY A 352 -28.19 20.06 12.30
N ALA A 353 -27.06 19.82 12.97
CA ALA A 353 -26.75 18.49 13.47
C ALA A 353 -27.76 18.06 14.54
N ASP A 354 -28.50 16.98 14.29
CA ASP A 354 -29.50 16.46 15.22
C ASP A 354 -28.88 15.51 16.26
N PRO A 355 -28.88 15.87 17.56
CA PRO A 355 -28.41 14.99 18.62
C PRO A 355 -29.34 13.80 18.91
N ALA A 356 -30.59 13.83 18.46
CA ALA A 356 -31.55 12.74 18.60
C ALA A 356 -31.45 11.70 17.47
N GLY A 357 -30.72 12.02 16.38
CA GLY A 357 -30.43 11.08 15.31
C GLY A 357 -29.68 9.85 15.83
N ASN A 358 -30.07 8.65 15.39
CA ASN A 358 -29.42 7.43 15.84
C ASN A 358 -28.32 7.00 14.86
N GLY A 359 -27.09 7.46 15.12
CA GLY A 359 -25.93 7.23 14.26
C GLY A 359 -25.19 5.89 14.48
N GLY A 360 -25.59 5.12 15.50
CA GLY A 360 -24.95 3.91 15.99
C GLY A 360 -25.64 3.36 17.25
N THR A 361 -24.96 2.55 18.06
CA THR A 361 -25.51 1.96 19.30
C THR A 361 -25.59 2.95 20.48
N TRP A 362 -24.91 4.10 20.39
CA TRP A 362 -24.83 5.12 21.43
C TRP A 362 -25.20 6.49 20.85
N THR A 363 -26.02 7.26 21.55
CA THR A 363 -26.33 8.65 21.17
C THR A 363 -25.16 9.58 21.50
N PRO A 364 -25.05 10.76 20.84
CA PRO A 364 -24.02 11.75 21.18
C PRO A 364 -24.02 12.13 22.67
N CYS A 365 -25.20 12.25 23.27
CA CYS A 365 -25.36 12.49 24.71
C CYS A 365 -24.80 11.34 25.56
N ASP A 366 -25.11 10.08 25.21
CA ASP A 366 -24.64 8.94 26.00
C ASP A 366 -23.11 8.83 25.98
N ARG A 367 -22.49 9.12 24.83
CA ARG A 367 -21.02 9.19 24.71
C ARG A 367 -20.43 10.25 25.63
N PHE A 368 -20.96 11.48 25.58
CA PHE A 368 -20.45 12.55 26.43
C PHE A 368 -20.62 12.26 27.93
N LEU A 369 -21.77 11.70 28.34
CA LEU A 369 -22.01 11.35 29.74
C LEU A 369 -21.10 10.22 30.24
N ASP A 370 -20.78 9.24 29.38
CA ASP A 370 -19.84 8.19 29.72
C ASP A 370 -18.40 8.71 29.84
N ASP A 371 -17.97 9.59 28.94
CA ASP A 371 -16.69 10.28 29.00
C ASP A 371 -16.55 11.16 30.26
N GLU A 372 -17.61 11.85 30.66
CA GLU A 372 -17.64 12.62 31.92
C GLU A 372 -17.53 11.70 33.14
N ARG A 373 -18.23 10.55 33.13
CA ARG A 373 -18.20 9.57 34.23
C ARG A 373 -16.84 8.88 34.38
N ASN A 374 -16.18 8.62 33.27
CA ASN A 374 -14.91 7.89 33.22
C ASN A 374 -13.68 8.81 33.23
N SER A 375 -13.85 10.13 33.44
CA SER A 375 -12.71 11.02 33.58
C SER A 375 -11.91 10.68 34.84
N GLU A 376 -10.63 10.37 34.68
CA GLU A 376 -9.68 10.05 35.76
C GLU A 376 -9.24 11.28 36.57
N ALA A 377 -9.78 12.47 36.29
CA ALA A 377 -9.36 13.69 36.94
C ALA A 377 -9.76 13.73 38.43
N ASP A 378 -8.75 13.60 39.30
CA ASP A 378 -8.81 13.81 40.76
C ASP A 378 -9.12 15.28 41.18
N ALA A 379 -9.61 16.14 40.27
CA ALA A 379 -9.70 17.58 40.49
C ALA A 379 -11.14 18.10 40.37
N ILE A 380 -11.56 18.90 41.36
CA ILE A 380 -12.71 19.81 41.24
C ILE A 380 -12.52 20.58 39.93
N GLY A 381 -13.33 20.29 38.92
CA GLY A 381 -13.28 20.99 37.64
C GLY A 381 -13.35 22.50 37.87
N THR A 382 -12.55 23.27 37.13
CA THR A 382 -12.63 24.74 37.22
C THR A 382 -14.06 25.19 36.88
N ALA A 383 -14.48 26.35 37.40
CA ALA A 383 -15.81 26.89 37.09
C ALA A 383 -16.03 27.02 35.56
N GLU A 384 -14.96 27.36 34.83
CA GLU A 384 -14.96 27.47 33.36
C GLU A 384 -15.16 26.12 32.67
N ARG A 385 -14.49 25.06 33.14
CA ARG A 385 -14.67 23.69 32.63
C ARG A 385 -16.09 23.19 32.88
N ASN A 386 -16.61 23.37 34.08
CA ASN A 386 -17.96 22.92 34.43
C ASN A 386 -19.04 23.68 33.65
N ALA A 387 -18.86 24.99 33.47
CA ALA A 387 -19.76 25.79 32.64
C ALA A 387 -19.74 25.35 31.17
N ALA A 388 -18.58 25.00 30.62
CA ALA A 388 -18.46 24.45 29.27
C ALA A 388 -19.11 23.06 29.14
N ALA A 389 -18.92 22.17 30.13
CA ALA A 389 -19.54 20.85 30.16
C ALA A 389 -21.08 20.93 30.18
N GLU A 390 -21.66 21.83 30.99
CA GLU A 390 -23.11 22.04 31.02
C GLU A 390 -23.66 22.58 29.70
N ARG A 391 -22.94 23.48 29.04
CA ARG A 391 -23.29 23.96 27.69
C ARG A 391 -23.28 22.84 26.66
N ILE A 392 -22.24 22.01 26.66
CA ILE A 392 -22.12 20.84 25.78
C ILE A 392 -23.25 19.86 26.04
N ARG A 393 -23.54 19.57 27.30
CA ARG A 393 -24.63 18.70 27.71
C ARG A 393 -25.98 19.23 27.23
N ALA A 394 -26.25 20.52 27.39
CA ALA A 394 -27.48 21.14 26.87
C ALA A 394 -27.56 21.03 25.34
N ALA A 395 -26.42 21.10 24.65
CA ALA A 395 -26.30 20.95 23.20
C ALA A 395 -26.41 19.48 22.72
N LEU A 396 -26.04 18.48 23.53
CA LEU A 396 -26.06 17.08 23.10
C LEU A 396 -27.26 16.28 23.63
N CYS A 397 -27.81 16.65 24.78
CA CYS A 397 -28.83 15.85 25.45
C CYS A 397 -30.24 16.42 25.22
N PRO A 398 -31.19 15.63 24.69
CA PRO A 398 -32.58 16.04 24.63
C PRO A 398 -33.16 16.24 26.04
N SER A 399 -34.14 17.14 26.15
CA SER A 399 -34.77 17.55 27.41
C SER A 399 -35.24 16.33 28.22
N GLY A 400 -34.74 16.18 29.46
CA GLY A 400 -35.19 15.12 30.39
C GLY A 400 -34.14 14.07 30.78
N LYS A 401 -32.93 14.06 30.20
CA LYS A 401 -31.83 13.20 30.69
C LYS A 401 -31.20 13.78 31.97
N PRO A 402 -30.93 12.97 33.02
CA PRO A 402 -30.39 13.45 34.32
C PRO A 402 -28.98 14.03 34.19
N ALA A 403 -28.62 15.00 35.04
CA ALA A 403 -27.27 15.59 35.15
C ALA A 403 -26.19 14.49 35.20
N ALA A 404 -25.07 14.67 34.49
CA ALA A 404 -23.89 13.86 34.81
C ALA A 404 -23.52 14.22 36.25
N PRO A 405 -23.23 13.25 37.14
CA PRO A 405 -22.67 13.59 38.42
C PRO A 405 -21.38 14.38 38.18
N ALA A 406 -21.21 15.51 38.90
CA ALA A 406 -19.95 16.24 38.87
C ALA A 406 -18.79 15.27 39.14
N ALA A 407 -17.68 15.41 38.41
CA ALA A 407 -16.49 14.59 38.58
C ALA A 407 -16.19 14.41 40.08
N GLY A 408 -16.43 13.18 40.55
CA GLY A 408 -16.66 12.92 41.96
C GLY A 408 -16.53 11.43 42.19
N ARG A 409 -15.41 11.07 42.81
CA ARG A 409 -14.99 9.75 43.27
C ARG A 409 -16.20 8.83 43.52
N ALA A 410 -16.21 7.68 42.85
CA ALA A 410 -16.95 6.53 43.36
C ALA A 410 -16.38 6.25 44.75
N ASP A 411 -17.11 6.66 45.78
CA ASP A 411 -16.82 6.26 47.14
C ASP A 411 -16.95 4.75 47.16
N SER A 412 -15.82 4.05 47.27
CA SER A 412 -15.74 2.63 47.52
C SER A 412 -16.24 2.38 48.95
N GLY A 413 -17.53 2.59 49.17
CA GLY A 413 -18.23 2.28 50.39
C GLY A 413 -18.42 0.78 50.47
N ARG A 414 -17.46 0.11 51.10
CA ARG A 414 -17.73 -1.16 51.79
C ARG A 414 -19.03 -1.03 52.60
N ARG A 415 -20.03 -1.86 52.28
CA ARG A 415 -20.76 -2.65 53.26
C ARG A 415 -21.06 -4.02 52.69
#